data_AF-A0A7W1L4G3-F1
#
_entry.id   AF-A0A7W1L4G3-F1
#
_cell.length_a   1.000
_cell.length_b   1.000
_cell.length_c   1.000
_cell.angle_alpha   90.00
_cell.angle_beta   90.00
_cell.angle_gamma   90.00
#
_symmetry.space_group_name_H-M   'P 1'
#
loop_
_entity.id
_entity.type
_entity.pdbx_description
1 polymer ?
#
loop_
_entity_poly.entity_id
_entity_poly.type
_entity_poly.pdbx_seq_one_letter_code
_entity_poly.pdbx_strand_id
1 'polypeptide(L)'
;MNDIADIRKIRESAERIRVRGLVQGVGFRPAVWRLAHRYGLRGWVANDGEGVDIHVCGPAAALHQFVDALEQDAPPLARIDRVEREPAALLAQGEDFRIVESFATSVHTGVVPDAATCPDCVAEIFNPLARRYRYPFTNCTHCGPRLSIIEAIPYDRAATTMRAFALCAACSAEYSNPDDRRFHAQPVACHACGPRAWLERADGAPIALDTLTTLDAVDAACTLLQRGHIVAIKGLGGFQLACDAGNETAVARLRQRKRRERKPFALMARDLGVVRRYCVVAANEEALLQSPAAPIVIMKANGSERVTASVAPGVQTLGFMLPNTPLHHLLLRRMNCPIVLTSGNLSDEPQCITNPDARTRLSGIAEYFLLHDRDIARRVDDSV
;
A
#
# COMPACT_ATOMS: atom_id res chain seq x y z
N MET A 1 -46.18 48.66 -7.84
CA MET A 1 -45.60 47.64 -8.73
C MET A 1 -44.47 48.29 -9.50
N ASN A 2 -43.24 48.12 -9.03
CA ASN A 2 -42.07 47.77 -9.84
C ASN A 2 -40.82 47.74 -8.95
N ASP A 3 -40.06 46.67 -9.14
CA ASP A 3 -38.67 46.43 -8.71
C ASP A 3 -38.35 46.36 -7.22
N ILE A 4 -38.86 45.28 -6.60
CA ILE A 4 -38.12 44.57 -5.55
C ILE A 4 -37.67 43.23 -6.17
N ALA A 5 -36.54 43.23 -6.88
CA ALA A 5 -35.72 42.04 -7.14
C ALA A 5 -34.44 42.42 -7.92
N ASP A 6 -33.64 43.34 -7.37
CA ASP A 6 -32.24 43.47 -7.79
C ASP A 6 -31.48 42.28 -7.17
N ILE A 7 -31.66 41.10 -7.77
CA ILE A 7 -30.91 39.89 -7.44
C ILE A 7 -29.48 40.23 -7.78
N ARG A 8 -28.68 40.55 -6.76
CA ARG A 8 -27.21 40.59 -6.82
C ARG A 8 -26.75 39.43 -7.70
N LYS A 9 -26.39 39.71 -8.95
CA LYS A 9 -25.63 38.77 -9.78
C LYS A 9 -24.40 38.44 -8.98
N ILE A 10 -24.39 37.28 -8.33
CA ILE A 10 -23.21 36.79 -7.62
C ILE A 10 -22.12 36.77 -8.68
N ARG A 11 -21.15 37.67 -8.54
CA ARG A 11 -20.10 37.84 -9.53
C ARG A 11 -19.24 36.59 -9.46
N GLU A 12 -19.43 35.71 -10.43
CA GLU A 12 -18.64 34.49 -10.55
C GLU A 12 -17.22 34.88 -10.93
N SER A 13 -16.28 34.16 -10.32
CA SER A 13 -14.86 34.21 -10.63
C SER A 13 -14.39 32.80 -10.97
N ALA A 14 -13.37 32.70 -11.81
CA ALA A 14 -12.68 31.45 -12.07
C ALA A 14 -11.21 31.58 -11.66
N GLU A 15 -10.69 30.52 -11.08
CA GLU A 15 -9.30 30.40 -10.68
C GLU A 15 -8.70 29.10 -11.23
N ARG A 16 -7.44 29.18 -11.63
CA ARG A 16 -6.58 28.02 -11.81
C ARG A 16 -5.74 27.88 -10.56
N ILE A 17 -5.82 26.72 -9.92
CA ILE A 17 -5.12 26.41 -8.68
C ILE A 17 -4.15 25.27 -8.96
N ARG A 18 -2.87 25.54 -8.74
CA ARG A 18 -1.79 24.57 -8.84
C ARG A 18 -1.40 24.11 -7.45
N VAL A 19 -1.50 22.81 -7.20
CA VAL A 19 -1.07 22.19 -5.94
C VAL A 19 0.17 21.34 -6.19
N ARG A 20 1.27 21.67 -5.51
CA ARG A 20 2.56 20.97 -5.60
C ARG A 20 2.88 20.24 -4.30
N GLY A 21 3.58 19.12 -4.42
CA GLY A 21 4.02 18.29 -3.30
C GLY A 21 3.75 16.81 -3.54
N LEU A 22 3.53 16.05 -2.47
CA LEU A 22 3.16 14.64 -2.50
C LEU A 22 1.64 14.50 -2.58
N VAL A 23 1.07 14.86 -3.74
CA VAL A 23 -0.40 14.99 -3.92
C VAL A 23 -0.98 14.03 -4.96
N GLN A 24 -0.15 13.18 -5.56
CA GLN A 24 -0.60 12.18 -6.53
C GLN A 24 -0.64 10.77 -5.94
N GLY A 25 -1.64 9.98 -6.34
CA GLY A 25 -1.87 8.63 -5.82
C GLY A 25 -2.41 8.57 -4.39
N VAL A 26 -2.68 9.70 -3.75
CA VAL A 26 -3.13 9.77 -2.35
C VAL A 26 -4.63 9.97 -2.18
N GLY A 27 -5.41 9.90 -3.27
CA GLY A 27 -6.84 10.23 -3.24
C GLY A 27 -7.14 11.73 -3.29
N PHE A 28 -6.17 12.55 -3.72
CA PHE A 28 -6.34 14.01 -3.80
C PHE A 28 -7.42 14.45 -4.79
N ARG A 29 -7.45 13.89 -6.01
CA ARG A 29 -8.49 14.17 -7.02
C ARG A 29 -9.92 13.91 -6.48
N PRO A 30 -10.22 12.77 -5.83
CA PRO A 30 -11.45 12.55 -5.07
C PRO A 30 -11.75 13.61 -4.00
N ALA A 31 -10.77 14.00 -3.20
CA ALA A 31 -10.96 15.00 -2.14
C ALA A 31 -11.33 16.36 -2.74
N VAL A 32 -10.61 16.81 -3.77
CA VAL A 32 -10.91 18.01 -4.54
C VAL A 32 -12.33 17.96 -5.10
N TRP A 33 -12.71 16.85 -5.74
CA TRP A 33 -14.06 16.69 -6.30
C TRP A 33 -15.15 16.83 -5.24
N ARG A 34 -14.97 16.20 -4.06
CA ARG A 34 -15.93 16.29 -2.94
C ARG A 34 -16.01 17.70 -2.37
N LEU A 35 -14.88 18.37 -2.22
CA LEU A 35 -14.82 19.76 -1.74
C LEU A 35 -15.51 20.71 -2.72
N ALA A 36 -15.27 20.55 -4.02
CA ALA A 36 -15.92 21.36 -5.04
C ALA A 36 -17.45 21.22 -4.99
N HIS A 37 -17.97 19.99 -4.86
CA HIS A 37 -19.41 19.75 -4.72
C HIS A 37 -19.98 20.30 -3.41
N ARG A 38 -19.25 20.15 -2.29
CA ARG A 38 -19.65 20.71 -0.99
C ARG A 38 -19.87 22.22 -1.06
N TYR A 39 -19.03 22.93 -1.82
CA TYR A 39 -19.10 24.38 -1.98
C TYR A 39 -19.89 24.84 -3.21
N GLY A 40 -20.53 23.93 -3.96
CA GLY A 40 -21.32 24.25 -5.15
C GLY A 40 -20.48 24.85 -6.29
N LEU A 41 -19.22 24.44 -6.40
CA LEU A 41 -18.26 24.93 -7.39
C LEU A 41 -18.27 24.06 -8.65
N ARG A 42 -17.88 24.67 -9.77
CA ARG A 42 -17.83 24.04 -11.09
C ARG A 42 -16.41 23.97 -11.62
N GLY A 43 -16.11 23.01 -12.49
CA GLY A 43 -14.83 22.93 -13.17
C GLY A 43 -14.20 21.54 -13.18
N TRP A 44 -12.89 21.45 -13.01
CA TRP A 44 -12.21 20.18 -13.13
C TRP A 44 -10.92 20.07 -12.32
N VAL A 45 -10.50 18.83 -12.10
CA VAL A 45 -9.20 18.49 -11.52
C VAL A 45 -8.49 17.43 -12.36
N ALA A 46 -7.20 17.62 -12.57
CA ALA A 46 -6.32 16.70 -13.30
C ALA A 46 -4.98 16.53 -12.57
N ASN A 47 -4.31 15.40 -12.81
CA ASN A 47 -2.89 15.29 -12.48
C ASN A 47 -2.05 15.70 -13.70
N ASP A 48 -0.85 16.20 -13.48
CA ASP A 48 0.17 16.36 -14.52
C ASP A 48 1.58 16.13 -13.97
N GLY A 49 2.63 16.47 -14.71
CA GLY A 49 4.02 16.33 -14.24
C GLY A 49 4.39 17.24 -13.05
N GLU A 50 3.64 18.31 -12.79
CA GLU A 50 3.95 19.31 -11.75
C GLU A 50 3.20 19.08 -10.44
N GLY A 51 2.12 18.30 -10.45
CA GLY A 51 1.30 18.01 -9.28
C GLY A 51 -0.16 17.83 -9.64
N VAL A 52 -1.03 18.62 -9.01
CA VAL A 52 -2.47 18.65 -9.32
C VAL A 52 -2.83 20.02 -9.87
N ASP A 53 -3.57 20.03 -10.99
CA ASP A 53 -4.09 21.23 -11.63
C ASP A 53 -5.61 21.26 -11.46
N ILE A 54 -6.14 22.39 -10.99
CA ILE A 54 -7.55 22.58 -10.70
C ILE A 54 -8.01 23.82 -11.43
N HIS A 55 -9.05 23.70 -12.24
CA HIS A 55 -9.81 24.84 -12.71
C HIS A 55 -11.12 24.87 -11.94
N VAL A 56 -11.40 25.98 -11.25
CA VAL A 56 -12.60 26.10 -10.44
C VAL A 56 -13.30 27.43 -10.68
N CYS A 57 -14.62 27.39 -10.80
CA CYS A 57 -15.48 28.54 -11.10
C CYS A 57 -16.64 28.58 -10.09
N GLY A 58 -16.92 29.77 -9.56
CA GLY A 58 -18.03 30.00 -8.64
C GLY A 58 -17.94 31.34 -7.91
N PRO A 59 -18.75 31.54 -6.86
CA PRO A 59 -18.71 32.74 -6.03
C PRO A 59 -17.35 32.90 -5.35
N ALA A 60 -16.78 34.11 -5.34
CA ALA A 60 -15.47 34.38 -4.75
C ALA A 60 -15.33 33.94 -3.27
N ALA A 61 -16.41 33.99 -2.49
CA ALA A 61 -16.42 33.51 -1.11
C ALA A 61 -16.28 31.98 -1.03
N ALA A 62 -16.95 31.25 -1.93
CA ALA A 62 -16.88 29.79 -1.99
C ALA A 62 -15.49 29.31 -2.49
N LEU A 63 -14.86 30.06 -3.41
CA LEU A 63 -13.49 29.78 -3.84
C LEU A 63 -12.48 29.89 -2.70
N HIS A 64 -12.58 30.93 -1.86
CA HIS A 64 -11.73 31.05 -0.68
C HIS A 64 -11.91 29.89 0.29
N GLN A 65 -13.16 29.55 0.64
CA GLN A 65 -13.46 28.44 1.54
C GLN A 65 -12.96 27.09 0.98
N PHE A 66 -13.06 26.91 -0.34
CA PHE A 66 -12.55 25.72 -1.01
C PHE A 66 -11.02 25.61 -0.90
N VAL A 67 -10.28 26.69 -1.12
CA VAL A 67 -8.81 26.71 -0.99
C VAL A 67 -8.38 26.40 0.44
N ASP A 68 -9.01 27.04 1.44
CA ASP A 68 -8.69 26.77 2.85
C ASP A 68 -8.96 25.29 3.21
N ALA A 69 -10.05 24.74 2.68
CA ALA A 69 -10.40 23.33 2.89
C ALA A 69 -9.48 22.36 2.14
N LEU A 70 -8.84 22.73 1.02
CA LEU A 70 -7.87 21.86 0.33
C LEU A 70 -6.69 21.50 1.24
N GLU A 71 -6.25 22.44 2.07
CA GLU A 71 -5.15 22.23 3.02
C GLU A 71 -5.61 21.54 4.30
N GLN A 72 -6.78 21.92 4.83
CA GLN A 72 -7.32 21.39 6.10
C GLN A 72 -7.85 19.95 5.95
N ASP A 73 -8.53 19.65 4.85
CA ASP A 73 -9.16 18.35 4.58
C ASP A 73 -8.28 17.48 3.64
N ALA A 74 -6.98 17.76 3.55
CA ALA A 74 -6.05 17.02 2.70
C ALA A 74 -6.08 15.52 3.05
N PRO A 75 -6.02 14.61 2.05
CA PRO A 75 -5.98 13.17 2.32
C PRO A 75 -4.82 12.80 3.25
N PRO A 76 -4.94 11.73 4.08
CA PRO A 76 -3.95 11.41 5.12
C PRO A 76 -2.52 11.17 4.61
N LEU A 77 -2.36 10.74 3.36
CA LEU A 77 -1.06 10.49 2.73
C LEU A 77 -0.55 11.69 1.92
N ALA A 78 -1.34 12.74 1.79
CA ALA A 78 -0.99 13.92 1.03
C ALA A 78 -0.04 14.82 1.83
N ARG A 79 0.94 15.41 1.15
CA ARG A 79 1.71 16.54 1.67
C ARG A 79 1.68 17.65 0.64
N ILE A 80 1.03 18.75 0.98
CA ILE A 80 1.00 19.95 0.15
C ILE A 80 2.21 20.79 0.53
N ASP A 81 3.10 21.03 -0.44
CA ASP A 81 4.29 21.86 -0.25
C ASP A 81 4.01 23.30 -0.71
N ARG A 82 3.14 23.49 -1.71
CA ARG A 82 2.77 24.81 -2.24
C ARG A 82 1.39 24.79 -2.91
N VAL A 83 0.63 25.86 -2.73
CA VAL A 83 -0.59 26.16 -3.49
C VAL A 83 -0.39 27.50 -4.21
N GLU A 84 -0.58 27.52 -5.53
CA GLU A 84 -0.48 28.71 -6.37
C GLU A 84 -1.84 28.97 -7.02
N ARG A 85 -2.29 30.22 -7.05
CA ARG A 85 -3.61 30.62 -7.53
C ARG A 85 -3.46 31.71 -8.58
N GLU A 86 -4.13 31.53 -9.72
CA GLU A 86 -4.14 32.49 -10.81
C GLU A 86 -5.57 32.71 -11.32
N PRO A 87 -5.95 33.93 -11.74
CA PRO A 87 -7.22 34.15 -12.41
C PRO A 87 -7.34 33.28 -13.68
N ALA A 88 -8.50 32.69 -13.90
CA ALA A 88 -8.79 31.87 -15.07
C ALA A 88 -10.01 32.38 -15.86
N ALA A 89 -10.19 31.87 -17.07
CA ALA A 89 -11.38 32.12 -17.86
C ALA A 89 -12.61 31.46 -17.23
N LEU A 90 -13.75 32.13 -17.24
CA LEU A 90 -15.02 31.55 -16.77
C LEU A 90 -15.42 30.36 -17.64
N LEU A 91 -15.94 29.31 -17.00
CA LEU A 91 -16.54 28.16 -17.66
C LEU A 91 -17.98 28.44 -18.08
N ALA A 92 -18.47 27.69 -19.07
CA ALA A 92 -19.86 27.75 -19.48
C ALA A 92 -20.81 27.38 -18.32
N GLN A 93 -21.99 27.99 -18.29
CA GLN A 93 -23.01 27.63 -17.30
C GLN A 93 -23.53 26.21 -17.53
N GLY A 94 -23.72 25.46 -16.45
CA GLY A 94 -24.26 24.09 -16.47
C GLY A 94 -23.21 22.97 -16.47
N GLU A 95 -21.91 23.28 -16.43
CA GLU A 95 -20.87 22.26 -16.25
C GLU A 95 -20.67 21.90 -14.76
N ASP A 96 -20.87 20.63 -14.40
CA ASP A 96 -20.52 20.12 -13.07
C ASP A 96 -19.01 19.99 -12.87
N PHE A 97 -18.57 19.88 -11.61
CA PHE A 97 -17.17 19.62 -11.32
C PHE A 97 -16.78 18.16 -11.65
N ARG A 98 -15.70 17.95 -12.41
CA ARG A 98 -15.30 16.62 -12.88
C ARG A 98 -13.82 16.31 -12.67
N ILE A 99 -13.51 15.03 -12.43
CA ILE A 99 -12.14 14.53 -12.51
C ILE A 99 -11.88 14.19 -13.98
N VAL A 100 -10.91 14.85 -14.60
CA VAL A 100 -10.57 14.65 -16.02
C VAL A 100 -9.29 13.81 -16.17
N GLU A 101 -9.01 13.37 -17.40
CA GLU A 101 -7.77 12.67 -17.72
C GLU A 101 -6.55 13.53 -17.43
N SER A 102 -5.48 12.88 -16.98
CA SER A 102 -4.23 13.54 -16.62
C SER A 102 -3.46 14.01 -17.86
N PHE A 103 -2.69 15.10 -17.71
CA PHE A 103 -1.89 15.67 -18.79
C PHE A 103 -0.43 15.24 -18.68
N ALA A 104 0.18 14.79 -19.78
CA ALA A 104 1.61 14.48 -19.81
C ALA A 104 2.43 15.78 -19.94
N THR A 105 3.14 16.18 -18.89
CA THR A 105 4.07 17.33 -18.88
C THR A 105 5.41 16.94 -18.26
N SER A 106 6.40 17.86 -18.24
CA SER A 106 7.70 17.60 -17.60
C SER A 106 7.52 17.30 -16.11
N VAL A 107 8.20 16.26 -15.63
CA VAL A 107 8.00 15.72 -14.29
C VAL A 107 8.81 16.49 -13.26
N HIS A 108 8.11 17.19 -12.36
CA HIS A 108 8.66 17.94 -11.23
C HIS A 108 8.02 17.54 -9.87
N THR A 109 7.02 16.64 -9.87
CA THR A 109 6.34 16.16 -8.66
C THR A 109 6.96 14.89 -8.09
N GLY A 110 6.89 14.72 -6.77
CA GLY A 110 7.33 13.51 -6.08
C GLY A 110 6.30 12.38 -6.15
N VAL A 111 6.77 11.14 -5.95
CA VAL A 111 5.93 9.95 -5.79
C VAL A 111 5.78 9.65 -4.30
N VAL A 112 4.56 9.40 -3.86
CA VAL A 112 4.30 9.03 -2.47
C VAL A 112 4.84 7.63 -2.15
N PRO A 113 5.35 7.40 -0.94
CA PRO A 113 5.75 6.06 -0.50
C PRO A 113 4.60 5.06 -0.58
N ASP A 114 4.95 3.78 -0.60
CA ASP A 114 3.98 2.72 -0.33
C ASP A 114 3.40 2.88 1.08
N ALA A 115 2.12 2.52 1.26
CA ALA A 115 1.43 2.64 2.55
C ALA A 115 0.86 1.30 3.01
N ALA A 116 1.03 1.00 4.29
CA ALA A 116 0.47 -0.17 4.95
C ALA A 116 -1.06 -0.22 4.83
N THR A 117 -1.61 -1.43 4.82
CA THR A 117 -3.05 -1.67 4.63
C THR A 117 -3.86 -0.96 5.72
N CYS A 118 -4.81 -0.10 5.33
CA CYS A 118 -5.63 0.64 6.30
C CYS A 118 -6.60 -0.30 7.06
N PRO A 119 -7.07 0.09 8.25
CA PRO A 119 -7.98 -0.72 9.06
C PRO A 119 -9.23 -1.21 8.31
N ASP A 120 -9.81 -0.37 7.44
CA ASP A 120 -11.00 -0.71 6.65
C ASP A 120 -10.73 -1.84 5.64
N CYS A 121 -9.57 -1.82 5.00
CA CYS A 121 -9.16 -2.87 4.07
C CYS A 121 -8.79 -4.15 4.84
N VAL A 122 -8.17 -4.04 6.02
CA VAL A 122 -7.93 -5.19 6.90
C VAL A 122 -9.25 -5.83 7.36
N ALA A 123 -10.24 -5.03 7.76
CA ALA A 123 -11.56 -5.54 8.13
C ALA A 123 -12.24 -6.26 6.96
N GLU A 124 -12.16 -5.71 5.74
CA GLU A 124 -12.76 -6.30 4.55
C GLU A 124 -12.18 -7.66 4.19
N ILE A 125 -10.85 -7.84 4.24
CA ILE A 125 -10.23 -9.13 3.90
C ILE A 125 -10.53 -10.23 4.92
N PHE A 126 -10.90 -9.87 6.15
CA PHE A 126 -11.29 -10.83 7.18
C PHE A 126 -12.82 -11.01 7.30
N ASN A 127 -13.62 -10.24 6.58
CA ASN A 127 -15.07 -10.36 6.61
C ASN A 127 -15.56 -11.38 5.55
N PRO A 128 -16.14 -12.53 5.95
CA PRO A 128 -16.60 -13.57 5.02
C PRO A 128 -17.75 -13.13 4.10
N LEU A 129 -18.46 -12.04 4.45
CA LEU A 129 -19.53 -11.47 3.63
C LEU A 129 -19.01 -10.44 2.62
N ALA A 130 -17.75 -10.02 2.73
CA ALA A 130 -17.19 -9.03 1.83
C ALA A 130 -16.74 -9.65 0.50
N ARG A 131 -16.93 -8.93 -0.60
CA ARG A 131 -16.49 -9.35 -1.95
C ARG A 131 -14.98 -9.60 -2.04
N ARG A 132 -14.19 -8.94 -1.19
CA ARG A 132 -12.74 -9.09 -1.10
C ARG A 132 -12.29 -9.94 0.10
N TYR A 133 -13.17 -10.77 0.65
CA TYR A 133 -12.80 -11.75 1.66
C TYR A 133 -11.58 -12.55 1.19
N ARG A 134 -10.53 -12.55 2.01
CA ARG A 134 -9.24 -13.19 1.76
C ARG A 134 -8.53 -12.76 0.46
N TYR A 135 -8.84 -11.59 -0.10
CA TYR A 135 -8.15 -11.09 -1.29
C TYR A 135 -6.80 -10.43 -0.91
N PRO A 136 -5.64 -11.00 -1.33
CA PRO A 136 -4.33 -10.59 -0.82
C PRO A 136 -3.79 -9.27 -1.40
N PHE A 137 -4.51 -8.64 -2.33
CA PHE A 137 -4.11 -7.38 -2.98
C PHE A 137 -5.10 -6.22 -2.74
N THR A 138 -6.00 -6.38 -1.77
CA THR A 138 -6.98 -5.36 -1.38
C THR A 138 -6.29 -4.03 -1.03
N ASN A 139 -6.78 -2.93 -1.59
CA ASN A 139 -6.35 -1.58 -1.25
C ASN A 139 -7.49 -0.58 -1.48
N CYS A 140 -7.25 0.68 -1.10
CA CYS A 140 -8.08 1.84 -1.38
C CYS A 140 -7.19 3.06 -1.67
N THR A 141 -7.77 4.25 -1.79
CA THR A 141 -7.02 5.50 -1.99
C THR A 141 -6.06 5.84 -0.83
N HIS A 142 -6.34 5.35 0.38
CA HIS A 142 -5.58 5.64 1.60
C HIS A 142 -4.48 4.62 1.93
N CYS A 143 -4.32 3.53 1.15
CA CYS A 143 -3.32 2.50 1.44
C CYS A 143 -2.84 1.73 0.20
N GLY A 144 -1.86 0.85 0.40
CA GLY A 144 -1.38 -0.08 -0.62
C GLY A 144 -0.20 0.46 -1.43
N PRO A 145 0.15 -0.22 -2.54
CA PRO A 145 1.31 0.12 -3.35
C PRO A 145 1.18 1.47 -4.05
N ARG A 146 2.28 2.19 -4.14
CA ARG A 146 2.48 3.47 -4.82
C ARG A 146 3.83 3.44 -5.53
N LEU A 147 4.91 3.76 -4.82
CA LEU A 147 6.27 3.80 -5.37
C LEU A 147 6.70 2.46 -5.97
N SER A 148 6.33 1.34 -5.35
CA SER A 148 6.71 0.01 -5.85
C SER A 148 6.07 -0.40 -7.18
N ILE A 149 4.97 0.26 -7.59
CA ILE A 149 4.21 -0.10 -8.80
C ILE A 149 4.15 1.00 -9.86
N ILE A 150 4.62 2.21 -9.57
CA ILE A 150 4.60 3.31 -10.54
C ILE A 150 5.68 3.11 -11.60
N GLU A 151 5.33 3.36 -12.86
CA GLU A 151 6.24 3.30 -14.00
C GLU A 151 6.48 4.69 -14.60
N ALA A 152 5.47 5.56 -14.58
CA ALA A 152 5.57 6.95 -15.03
C ALA A 152 4.63 7.88 -14.24
N ILE A 153 4.87 9.18 -14.34
CA ILE A 153 3.99 10.25 -13.87
C ILE A 153 3.34 10.87 -15.12
N PRO A 154 2.03 11.19 -15.12
CA PRO A 154 1.10 11.28 -13.97
C PRO A 154 0.68 9.93 -13.36
N TYR A 155 0.37 9.92 -12.06
CA TYR A 155 -0.09 8.71 -11.36
C TYR A 155 -1.51 8.32 -11.79
N ASP A 156 -1.59 7.42 -12.76
CA ASP A 156 -2.80 6.75 -13.21
C ASP A 156 -2.55 5.26 -13.44
N ARG A 157 -3.62 4.46 -13.44
CA ARG A 157 -3.56 3.01 -13.57
C ARG A 157 -2.69 2.56 -14.76
N ALA A 158 -2.81 3.24 -15.90
CA ALA A 158 -2.07 2.94 -17.12
C ALA A 158 -0.54 3.14 -16.98
N ALA A 159 -0.12 4.00 -16.06
CA ALA A 159 1.27 4.29 -15.72
C ALA A 159 1.77 3.49 -14.49
N THR A 160 1.11 2.37 -14.19
CA THR A 160 1.49 1.45 -13.10
C THR A 160 1.49 0.01 -13.58
N THR A 161 2.11 -0.89 -12.82
CA THR A 161 2.05 -2.34 -13.06
C THR A 161 0.62 -2.91 -13.01
N MET A 162 -0.37 -2.14 -12.54
CA MET A 162 -1.78 -2.51 -12.60
C MET A 162 -2.40 -2.37 -14.00
N ARG A 163 -1.70 -1.78 -14.98
CA ARG A 163 -2.17 -1.66 -16.38
C ARG A 163 -2.49 -3.01 -17.03
N ALA A 164 -1.82 -4.08 -16.61
CA ALA A 164 -2.02 -5.43 -17.12
C ALA A 164 -3.36 -6.05 -16.67
N PHE A 165 -4.06 -5.41 -15.72
CA PHE A 165 -5.27 -5.93 -15.09
C PHE A 165 -6.46 -5.03 -15.43
N ALA A 166 -7.27 -5.38 -16.43
CA ALA A 166 -8.47 -4.61 -16.76
C ALA A 166 -9.50 -4.69 -15.62
N LEU A 167 -10.18 -3.58 -15.29
CA LEU A 167 -11.19 -3.60 -14.22
C LEU A 167 -12.43 -4.40 -14.65
N CYS A 168 -12.92 -5.28 -13.78
CA CYS A 168 -14.26 -5.85 -13.96
C CYS A 168 -15.34 -4.79 -13.69
N ALA A 169 -16.57 -5.06 -14.13
CA ALA A 169 -17.72 -4.16 -13.97
C ALA A 169 -17.89 -3.65 -12.53
N ALA A 170 -17.82 -4.54 -11.54
CA ALA A 170 -18.01 -4.16 -10.14
C ALA A 170 -16.86 -3.29 -9.59
N CYS A 171 -15.60 -3.51 -10.00
CA CYS A 171 -14.50 -2.61 -9.62
C CYS A 171 -14.57 -1.27 -10.37
N SER A 172 -15.06 -1.27 -11.62
CA SER A 172 -15.29 -0.04 -12.39
C SER A 172 -16.38 0.83 -11.75
N ALA A 173 -17.46 0.20 -11.25
CA ALA A 173 -18.53 0.88 -10.52
C ALA A 173 -18.00 1.54 -9.24
N GLU A 174 -17.24 0.82 -8.41
CA GLU A 174 -16.61 1.40 -7.20
C GLU A 174 -15.60 2.50 -7.55
N TYR A 175 -14.82 2.33 -8.63
CA TYR A 175 -13.84 3.33 -9.08
C TYR A 175 -14.51 4.66 -9.47
N SER A 176 -15.73 4.59 -10.02
CA SER A 176 -16.45 5.74 -10.54
C SER A 176 -17.48 6.32 -9.56
N ASN A 177 -17.76 5.62 -8.45
CA ASN A 177 -18.75 6.03 -7.45
C ASN A 177 -18.11 6.96 -6.39
N PRO A 178 -18.51 8.24 -6.29
CA PRO A 178 -17.94 9.19 -5.32
C PRO A 178 -18.15 8.82 -3.85
N ASP A 179 -19.19 8.04 -3.56
CA ASP A 179 -19.52 7.57 -2.20
C ASP A 179 -18.72 6.32 -1.80
N ASP A 180 -18.02 5.69 -2.74
CA ASP A 180 -17.15 4.55 -2.44
C ASP A 180 -15.76 5.03 -2.02
N ARG A 181 -15.18 4.40 -0.99
CA ARG A 181 -13.79 4.67 -0.56
C ARG A 181 -12.74 4.36 -1.63
N ARG A 182 -13.13 3.68 -2.71
CA ARG A 182 -12.30 3.33 -3.87
C ARG A 182 -12.50 4.26 -5.06
N PHE A 183 -13.25 5.35 -4.90
CA PHE A 183 -13.38 6.39 -5.92
C PHE A 183 -11.98 6.85 -6.39
N HIS A 184 -11.67 6.64 -7.67
CA HIS A 184 -10.35 6.85 -8.29
C HIS A 184 -9.15 6.16 -7.61
N ALA A 185 -9.35 5.05 -6.90
CA ALA A 185 -8.26 4.19 -6.44
C ALA A 185 -7.58 3.49 -7.63
N GLN A 186 -6.51 4.06 -8.16
CA GLN A 186 -5.79 3.54 -9.34
C GLN A 186 -5.42 2.06 -9.24
N PRO A 187 -4.95 1.53 -8.08
CA PRO A 187 -4.62 0.11 -7.95
C PRO A 187 -5.78 -0.78 -7.49
N VAL A 188 -7.04 -0.32 -7.59
CA VAL A 188 -8.21 -1.12 -7.21
C VAL A 188 -8.29 -2.40 -8.03
N ALA A 189 -8.63 -3.49 -7.35
CA ALA A 189 -8.86 -4.79 -7.98
C ALA A 189 -9.68 -5.71 -7.04
N CYS A 190 -10.01 -6.91 -7.52
CA CYS A 190 -10.63 -7.99 -6.74
C CYS A 190 -10.22 -9.36 -7.32
N HIS A 191 -10.75 -10.45 -6.76
CA HIS A 191 -10.51 -11.83 -7.23
C HIS A 191 -10.78 -12.04 -8.73
N ALA A 192 -11.74 -11.32 -9.32
CA ALA A 192 -12.13 -11.49 -10.72
C ALA A 192 -11.16 -10.84 -11.71
N CYS A 193 -10.60 -9.68 -11.35
CA CYS A 193 -9.92 -8.80 -12.32
C CYS A 193 -8.51 -8.41 -11.91
N GLY A 194 -8.05 -8.85 -10.74
CA GLY A 194 -6.78 -8.45 -10.18
C GLY A 194 -5.75 -9.55 -10.13
N PRO A 195 -4.60 -9.24 -9.52
CA PRO A 195 -3.51 -10.18 -9.34
C PRO A 195 -3.93 -11.42 -8.55
N ARG A 196 -3.22 -12.52 -8.79
CA ARG A 196 -3.39 -13.82 -8.14
C ARG A 196 -2.10 -14.25 -7.47
N ALA A 197 -2.23 -14.79 -6.27
CA ALA A 197 -1.12 -15.42 -5.57
C ALA A 197 -1.17 -16.94 -5.77
N TRP A 198 0.00 -17.57 -5.90
CA TRP A 198 0.12 -19.03 -5.98
C TRP A 198 1.39 -19.50 -5.29
N LEU A 199 1.47 -20.81 -5.06
CA LEU A 199 2.58 -21.45 -4.37
C LEU A 199 3.34 -22.36 -5.34
N GLU A 200 4.67 -22.34 -5.28
CA GLU A 200 5.56 -23.23 -6.04
C GLU A 200 6.59 -23.88 -5.10
N ARG A 201 7.05 -25.08 -5.46
CA ARG A 201 8.20 -25.71 -4.82
C ARG A 201 9.48 -25.34 -5.56
N ALA A 202 10.55 -25.15 -4.80
CA ALA A 202 11.87 -24.85 -5.36
C ALA A 202 12.42 -25.99 -6.26
N ASP A 203 12.02 -27.23 -5.98
CA ASP A 203 12.42 -28.42 -6.74
C ASP A 203 11.54 -28.69 -7.98
N GLY A 204 10.55 -27.84 -8.26
CA GLY A 204 9.65 -27.97 -9.40
C GLY A 204 8.59 -29.06 -9.26
N ALA A 205 8.53 -29.78 -8.13
CA ALA A 205 7.49 -30.77 -7.91
C ALA A 205 6.11 -30.11 -7.67
N PRO A 206 5.01 -30.80 -7.99
CA PRO A 206 3.67 -30.26 -7.75
C PRO A 206 3.40 -30.06 -6.25
N ILE A 207 2.50 -29.11 -5.96
CA ILE A 207 1.98 -28.86 -4.61
C ILE A 207 0.59 -29.44 -4.49
N ALA A 208 0.42 -30.38 -3.56
CA ALA A 208 -0.88 -30.85 -3.12
C ALA A 208 -1.46 -29.83 -2.11
N LEU A 209 -2.07 -28.75 -2.63
CA LEU A 209 -2.56 -27.62 -1.82
C LEU A 209 -3.60 -28.06 -0.78
N ASP A 210 -4.46 -29.00 -1.16
CA ASP A 210 -5.47 -29.67 -0.35
C ASP A 210 -4.90 -30.37 0.89
N THR A 211 -3.66 -30.85 0.84
CA THR A 211 -2.97 -31.43 2.01
C THR A 211 -2.41 -30.39 2.99
N LEU A 212 -2.33 -29.12 2.57
CA LEU A 212 -1.83 -28.01 3.37
C LEU A 212 -2.95 -27.17 3.97
N THR A 213 -4.06 -27.01 3.24
CA THR A 213 -5.22 -26.19 3.64
C THR A 213 -6.43 -26.45 2.74
N THR A 214 -7.61 -26.12 3.26
CA THR A 214 -8.86 -26.05 2.48
C THR A 214 -9.18 -24.62 2.00
N LEU A 215 -8.26 -23.67 2.21
CA LEU A 215 -8.46 -22.25 1.89
C LEU A 215 -7.75 -21.85 0.57
N ASP A 216 -6.54 -21.32 0.66
CA ASP A 216 -5.83 -20.73 -0.49
C ASP A 216 -4.30 -20.84 -0.34
N ALA A 217 -3.57 -20.43 -1.38
CA ALA A 217 -2.11 -20.47 -1.42
C ALA A 217 -1.43 -19.69 -0.29
N VAL A 218 -2.04 -18.59 0.18
CA VAL A 218 -1.49 -17.77 1.27
C VAL A 218 -1.62 -18.52 2.60
N ASP A 219 -2.76 -19.18 2.83
CA ASP A 219 -2.94 -20.03 4.00
C ASP A 219 -2.05 -21.28 3.97
N ALA A 220 -1.82 -21.86 2.79
CA ALA A 220 -0.89 -22.97 2.63
C ALA A 220 0.55 -22.57 2.98
N ALA A 221 0.98 -21.36 2.58
CA ALA A 221 2.27 -20.81 2.99
C ALA A 221 2.37 -20.65 4.52
N CYS A 222 1.28 -20.24 5.20
CA CYS A 222 1.23 -20.23 6.66
C CYS A 222 1.46 -21.64 7.24
N THR A 223 0.78 -22.66 6.71
CA THR A 223 0.98 -24.06 7.14
C THR A 223 2.44 -24.52 6.94
N LEU A 224 3.09 -24.14 5.83
CA LEU A 224 4.48 -24.48 5.58
C LEU A 224 5.46 -23.82 6.56
N LEU A 225 5.22 -22.55 6.91
CA LEU A 225 5.98 -21.85 7.95
C LEU A 225 5.83 -22.54 9.30
N GLN A 226 4.61 -22.92 9.69
CA GLN A 226 4.32 -23.68 10.92
C GLN A 226 5.00 -25.05 10.96
N ARG A 227 5.21 -25.68 9.79
CA ARG A 227 5.96 -26.94 9.64
C ARG A 227 7.49 -26.73 9.62
N GLY A 228 7.96 -25.49 9.79
CA GLY A 228 9.38 -25.16 9.86
C GLY A 228 10.09 -25.10 8.51
N HIS A 229 9.37 -24.91 7.40
CA HIS A 229 9.97 -24.68 6.08
C HIS A 229 10.37 -23.21 5.88
N ILE A 230 11.30 -22.98 4.95
CA ILE A 230 11.68 -21.64 4.49
C ILE A 230 10.87 -21.29 3.24
N VAL A 231 10.11 -20.19 3.29
CA VAL A 231 9.27 -19.72 2.18
C VAL A 231 9.80 -18.38 1.67
N ALA A 232 10.05 -18.27 0.37
CA ALA A 232 10.27 -16.98 -0.30
C ALA A 232 8.91 -16.37 -0.66
N ILE A 233 8.63 -15.17 -0.16
CA ILE A 233 7.36 -14.47 -0.34
C ILE A 233 7.60 -13.26 -1.24
N LYS A 234 6.86 -13.15 -2.34
CA LYS A 234 6.83 -11.91 -3.12
C LYS A 234 6.01 -10.87 -2.36
N GLY A 235 6.71 -9.88 -1.79
CA GLY A 235 6.13 -8.79 -1.04
C GLY A 235 5.78 -7.59 -1.92
N LEU A 236 5.70 -6.42 -1.29
CA LEU A 236 5.33 -5.16 -1.97
C LEU A 236 6.45 -4.62 -2.85
N GLY A 237 7.63 -4.43 -2.26
CA GLY A 237 8.82 -3.85 -2.89
C GLY A 237 9.89 -4.86 -3.30
N GLY A 238 9.70 -6.14 -2.99
CA GLY A 238 10.60 -7.21 -3.41
C GLY A 238 10.31 -8.53 -2.70
N PHE A 239 11.15 -9.53 -2.94
CA PHE A 239 11.04 -10.83 -2.30
C PHE A 239 11.57 -10.82 -0.87
N GLN A 240 10.94 -11.58 0.02
CA GLN A 240 11.34 -11.77 1.41
C GLN A 240 11.52 -13.26 1.69
N LEU A 241 12.48 -13.64 2.52
CA LEU A 241 12.66 -15.00 3.02
C LEU A 241 12.06 -15.09 4.42
N ALA A 242 11.18 -16.07 4.61
CA ALA A 242 10.44 -16.28 5.84
C ALA A 242 10.64 -17.68 6.42
N CYS A 243 10.73 -17.77 7.74
CA CYS A 243 10.58 -19.01 8.51
C CYS A 243 10.05 -18.70 9.91
N ASP A 244 9.56 -19.71 10.62
CA ASP A 244 9.11 -19.57 12.02
C ASP A 244 10.29 -19.19 12.93
N ALA A 245 10.19 -18.02 13.60
CA ALA A 245 11.23 -17.53 14.51
C ALA A 245 11.27 -18.26 15.87
N GLY A 246 10.27 -19.10 16.15
CA GLY A 246 10.25 -20.04 17.28
C GLY A 246 10.92 -21.38 16.96
N ASN A 247 11.30 -21.63 15.71
CA ASN A 247 11.91 -22.89 15.28
C ASN A 247 13.42 -22.72 15.01
N GLU A 248 14.25 -23.12 15.97
CA GLU A 248 15.72 -22.94 15.89
C GLU A 248 16.32 -23.65 14.67
N THR A 249 15.84 -24.84 14.33
CA THR A 249 16.31 -25.58 13.16
C THR A 249 16.02 -24.83 11.86
N ALA A 250 14.84 -24.21 11.75
CA ALA A 250 14.47 -23.43 10.57
C ALA A 250 15.30 -22.14 10.46
N VAL A 251 15.50 -21.42 11.56
CA VAL A 251 16.30 -20.17 11.59
C VAL A 251 17.77 -20.46 11.30
N ALA A 252 18.35 -21.50 11.91
CA ALA A 252 19.72 -21.93 11.66
C ALA A 252 19.93 -22.34 10.18
N ARG A 253 18.98 -23.10 9.61
CA ARG A 253 18.99 -23.47 8.18
C ARG A 253 18.94 -22.23 7.29
N LEU A 254 18.10 -21.25 7.62
CA LEU A 254 18.02 -19.99 6.87
C LEU A 254 19.35 -19.22 6.92
N ARG A 255 20.01 -19.11 8.09
CA ARG A 255 21.34 -18.47 8.21
C ARG A 255 22.38 -19.13 7.33
N GLN A 256 22.47 -20.46 7.41
CA GLN A 256 23.42 -21.25 6.65
C GLN A 256 23.24 -21.02 5.15
N ARG A 257 22.00 -21.18 4.65
CA ARG A 257 21.71 -21.04 3.21
C ARG A 257 21.86 -19.61 2.71
N LYS A 258 21.48 -18.60 3.50
CA LYS A 258 21.63 -17.18 3.16
C LYS A 258 23.07 -16.66 3.31
N ARG A 259 23.97 -17.44 3.94
CA ARG A 259 25.34 -17.05 4.31
C ARG A 259 25.37 -15.79 5.18
N ARG A 260 24.48 -15.74 6.18
CA ARG A 260 24.34 -14.60 7.10
C ARG A 260 24.59 -15.04 8.53
N GLU A 261 25.85 -14.99 8.96
CA GLU A 261 26.30 -15.60 10.21
C GLU A 261 25.71 -14.92 11.45
N ARG A 262 25.93 -13.61 11.63
CA ARG A 262 25.60 -12.94 12.91
C ARG A 262 24.61 -11.79 12.81
N LYS A 263 24.45 -11.17 11.63
CA LYS A 263 23.58 -9.99 11.49
C LYS A 263 22.13 -10.37 11.90
N PRO A 264 21.49 -9.63 12.83
CA PRO A 264 20.14 -9.93 13.29
C PRO A 264 19.13 -10.04 12.15
N PHE A 265 18.13 -10.89 12.33
CA PHE A 265 16.97 -10.95 11.45
C PHE A 265 15.88 -10.00 11.93
N ALA A 266 15.22 -9.34 10.98
CA ALA A 266 13.96 -8.68 11.26
C ALA A 266 12.85 -9.73 11.43
N LEU A 267 11.87 -9.36 12.25
CA LEU A 267 10.74 -10.19 12.61
C LEU A 267 9.45 -9.54 12.15
N MET A 268 8.51 -10.32 11.66
CA MET A 268 7.13 -9.87 11.47
C MET A 268 6.23 -10.61 12.44
N ALA A 269 5.46 -9.86 13.22
CA ALA A 269 4.48 -10.39 14.16
C ALA A 269 3.06 -10.15 13.65
N ARG A 270 2.12 -11.04 13.97
CA ARG A 270 0.71 -10.92 13.56
C ARG A 270 0.06 -9.62 14.03
N ASP A 271 0.33 -9.23 15.27
CA ASP A 271 -0.24 -8.08 15.95
C ASP A 271 0.65 -7.62 17.12
N LEU A 272 0.31 -6.48 17.72
CA LEU A 272 1.02 -5.95 18.89
C LEU A 272 0.95 -6.88 20.10
N GLY A 273 -0.10 -7.70 20.22
CA GLY A 273 -0.20 -8.70 21.28
C GLY A 273 0.93 -9.71 21.19
N VAL A 274 1.24 -10.18 19.99
CA VAL A 274 2.39 -11.06 19.72
C VAL A 274 3.71 -10.36 20.04
N VAL A 275 3.89 -9.10 19.60
CA VAL A 275 5.12 -8.33 19.87
C VAL A 275 5.37 -8.18 21.37
N ARG A 276 4.34 -7.82 22.14
CA ARG A 276 4.42 -7.56 23.59
C ARG A 276 4.87 -8.76 24.42
N ARG A 277 4.81 -9.98 23.86
CA ARG A 277 5.34 -11.18 24.53
C ARG A 277 6.87 -11.24 24.47
N TYR A 278 7.51 -10.60 23.49
CA TYR A 278 8.97 -10.61 23.31
C TYR A 278 9.66 -9.29 23.69
N CYS A 279 8.93 -8.17 23.60
CA CYS A 279 9.43 -6.83 23.87
C CYS A 279 8.45 -6.02 24.73
N VAL A 280 8.97 -5.19 25.64
CA VAL A 280 8.19 -4.06 26.18
C VAL A 280 8.13 -2.99 25.10
N VAL A 281 6.92 -2.59 24.73
CA VAL A 281 6.66 -1.61 23.65
C VAL A 281 6.27 -0.28 24.27
N ALA A 282 7.09 0.74 24.06
CA ALA A 282 6.79 2.12 24.45
C ALA A 282 5.79 2.78 23.48
N ALA A 283 5.14 3.86 23.92
CA ALA A 283 4.10 4.53 23.13
C ALA A 283 4.59 5.05 21.77
N ASN A 284 5.82 5.55 21.70
CA ASN A 284 6.44 5.98 20.43
C ASN A 284 6.77 4.80 19.51
N GLU A 285 7.21 3.66 20.05
CA GLU A 285 7.48 2.43 19.30
C GLU A 285 6.18 1.83 18.74
N GLU A 286 5.11 1.83 19.54
CA GLU A 286 3.76 1.43 19.11
C GLU A 286 3.24 2.31 17.97
N ALA A 287 3.37 3.63 18.11
CA ALA A 287 2.99 4.58 17.06
C ALA A 287 3.78 4.37 15.76
N LEU A 288 5.08 4.07 15.84
CA LEU A 288 5.90 3.74 14.68
C LEU A 288 5.45 2.43 14.02
N LEU A 289 5.25 1.36 14.81
CA LEU A 289 4.79 0.05 14.31
C LEU A 289 3.44 0.14 13.58
N GLN A 290 2.54 1.01 14.05
CA GLN A 290 1.22 1.23 13.47
C GLN A 290 1.17 2.31 12.40
N SER A 291 2.29 3.00 12.15
CA SER A 291 2.35 4.05 11.14
C SER A 291 2.10 3.50 9.73
N PRO A 292 1.61 4.32 8.78
CA PRO A 292 1.45 3.89 7.39
C PRO A 292 2.75 3.43 6.72
N ALA A 293 3.91 3.85 7.22
CA ALA A 293 5.20 3.39 6.73
C ALA A 293 5.53 1.94 7.15
N ALA A 294 4.93 1.46 8.26
CA ALA A 294 5.12 0.13 8.85
C ALA A 294 6.60 -0.34 8.86
N PRO A 295 7.51 0.42 9.50
CA PRO A 295 8.93 0.08 9.56
C PRO A 295 9.21 -1.08 10.52
N ILE A 296 10.44 -1.58 10.45
CA ILE A 296 11.04 -2.48 11.44
C ILE A 296 11.52 -1.65 12.63
N VAL A 297 10.83 -1.71 13.76
CA VAL A 297 11.21 -0.98 14.97
C VAL A 297 12.11 -1.85 15.84
N ILE A 298 13.29 -1.32 16.18
CA ILE A 298 14.27 -1.98 17.07
C ILE A 298 13.88 -1.73 18.52
N MET A 299 13.54 -2.79 19.25
CA MET A 299 13.09 -2.74 20.64
C MET A 299 13.91 -3.66 21.53
N LYS A 300 13.90 -3.41 22.84
CA LYS A 300 14.58 -4.26 23.83
C LYS A 300 13.90 -5.63 23.95
N ALA A 301 14.69 -6.71 23.96
CA ALA A 301 14.22 -8.09 24.03
C ALA A 301 13.93 -8.54 25.48
N ASN A 302 13.03 -7.82 26.17
CA ASN A 302 12.77 -7.97 27.60
C ASN A 302 11.34 -8.46 27.93
N GLY A 303 10.64 -9.05 26.96
CA GLY A 303 9.32 -9.67 27.18
C GLY A 303 9.38 -10.94 28.04
N SER A 304 8.26 -11.63 28.17
CA SER A 304 8.16 -12.91 28.89
C SER A 304 8.66 -14.11 28.08
N GLU A 305 8.54 -14.05 26.76
CA GLU A 305 8.98 -15.08 25.83
C GLU A 305 10.32 -14.71 25.16
N ARG A 306 10.98 -15.69 24.55
CA ARG A 306 12.20 -15.49 23.77
C ARG A 306 12.03 -16.13 22.39
N VAL A 307 12.51 -15.43 21.36
CA VAL A 307 12.75 -16.05 20.06
C VAL A 307 13.97 -16.95 20.14
N THR A 308 14.19 -17.76 19.11
CA THR A 308 15.34 -18.67 19.12
C THR A 308 16.66 -17.89 19.08
N ALA A 309 17.72 -18.46 19.65
CA ALA A 309 19.02 -17.80 19.79
C ALA A 309 19.62 -17.37 18.45
N SER A 310 19.34 -18.15 17.39
CA SER A 310 19.77 -17.82 16.04
C SER A 310 19.07 -16.59 15.45
N VAL A 311 18.01 -16.02 16.03
CA VAL A 311 17.39 -14.82 15.44
C VAL A 311 18.30 -13.59 15.56
N ALA A 312 18.90 -13.37 16.72
CA ALA A 312 19.77 -12.21 16.99
C ALA A 312 20.95 -12.59 17.92
N PRO A 313 21.97 -13.32 17.42
CA PRO A 313 23.04 -13.85 18.25
C PRO A 313 23.87 -12.75 18.94
N GLY A 314 23.85 -12.73 20.26
CA GLY A 314 24.64 -11.79 21.07
C GLY A 314 24.10 -10.36 21.08
N VAL A 315 22.84 -10.13 20.69
CA VAL A 315 22.19 -8.82 20.70
C VAL A 315 20.97 -8.85 21.62
N GLN A 316 20.78 -7.79 22.41
CA GLN A 316 19.66 -7.68 23.38
C GLN A 316 18.45 -6.91 22.82
N THR A 317 18.41 -6.71 21.51
CA THR A 317 17.32 -6.03 20.81
C THR A 317 16.77 -6.92 19.70
N LEU A 318 15.49 -6.72 19.39
CA LEU A 318 14.79 -7.37 18.29
C LEU A 318 14.18 -6.29 17.40
N GLY A 319 14.30 -6.46 16.08
CA GLY A 319 13.61 -5.62 15.10
C GLY A 319 12.28 -6.25 14.73
N PHE A 320 11.16 -5.65 15.11
CA PHE A 320 9.81 -6.11 14.73
C PHE A 320 9.16 -5.16 13.76
N MET A 321 8.39 -5.70 12.83
CA MET A 321 7.37 -4.97 12.07
C MET A 321 6.01 -5.68 12.18
N LEU A 322 4.95 -4.94 11.89
CA LEU A 322 3.60 -5.48 11.76
C LEU A 322 3.30 -5.84 10.30
N PRO A 323 2.25 -6.64 10.02
CA PRO A 323 1.89 -6.97 8.66
C PRO A 323 1.47 -5.69 7.94
N ASN A 324 2.06 -5.42 6.78
CA ASN A 324 1.86 -4.17 6.05
C ASN A 324 1.06 -4.35 4.74
N THR A 325 0.93 -5.58 4.22
CA THR A 325 0.05 -5.90 3.08
C THR A 325 -1.08 -6.85 3.46
N PRO A 326 -2.18 -6.93 2.68
CA PRO A 326 -3.24 -7.89 2.93
C PRO A 326 -2.73 -9.34 2.86
N LEU A 327 -1.76 -9.61 1.98
CA LEU A 327 -1.07 -10.90 1.91
C LEU A 327 -0.42 -11.26 3.25
N HIS A 328 0.32 -10.33 3.87
CA HIS A 328 0.95 -10.58 5.18
C HIS A 328 -0.07 -10.74 6.31
N HIS A 329 -1.15 -9.94 6.32
CA HIS A 329 -2.24 -10.10 7.29
C HIS A 329 -2.87 -11.49 7.21
N LEU A 330 -3.16 -11.97 6.00
CA LEU A 330 -3.75 -13.30 5.77
C LEU A 330 -2.77 -14.41 6.13
N LEU A 331 -1.49 -14.28 5.73
CA LEU A 331 -0.42 -15.23 6.02
C LEU A 331 -0.22 -15.40 7.52
N LEU A 332 -0.24 -14.32 8.29
CA LEU A 332 0.05 -14.35 9.73
C LEU A 332 -1.18 -14.62 10.59
N ARG A 333 -2.38 -14.73 10.01
CA ARG A 333 -3.63 -14.87 10.77
C ARG A 333 -3.60 -16.04 11.78
N ARG A 334 -3.01 -17.17 11.39
CA ARG A 334 -2.90 -18.38 12.23
C ARG A 334 -1.55 -18.51 12.95
N MET A 335 -0.67 -17.51 12.85
CA MET A 335 0.63 -17.51 13.51
C MET A 335 0.50 -17.00 14.94
N ASN A 336 1.01 -17.80 15.89
CA ASN A 336 1.10 -17.46 17.31
C ASN A 336 2.55 -17.23 17.77
N CYS A 337 3.47 -17.12 16.82
CA CYS A 337 4.87 -16.76 17.00
C CYS A 337 5.22 -15.80 15.85
N PRO A 338 6.23 -14.93 16.02
CA PRO A 338 6.70 -14.13 14.91
C PRO A 338 7.39 -15.01 13.88
N ILE A 339 7.43 -14.52 12.64
CA ILE A 339 8.28 -15.10 11.60
C ILE A 339 9.54 -14.25 11.47
N VAL A 340 10.67 -14.90 11.15
CA VAL A 340 11.77 -14.18 10.51
C VAL A 340 11.25 -13.66 9.17
N LEU A 341 11.54 -12.40 8.85
CA LEU A 341 11.29 -11.86 7.53
C LEU A 341 12.48 -10.97 7.13
N THR A 342 13.29 -11.46 6.20
CA THR A 342 14.47 -10.74 5.70
C THR A 342 14.39 -10.57 4.19
N SER A 343 15.11 -9.60 3.64
CA SER A 343 15.24 -9.44 2.19
C SER A 343 15.60 -10.75 1.47
N GLY A 344 14.95 -11.01 0.34
CA GLY A 344 15.11 -12.19 -0.51
C GLY A 344 16.25 -12.00 -1.50
N ASN A 345 17.47 -12.20 -1.02
CA ASN A 345 18.72 -12.16 -1.76
C ASN A 345 19.77 -13.02 -1.06
N LEU A 346 20.80 -13.43 -1.79
CA LEU A 346 22.05 -13.87 -1.19
C LEU A 346 22.72 -12.67 -0.48
N SER A 347 23.48 -12.90 0.59
CA SER A 347 24.14 -11.81 1.35
C SER A 347 24.82 -10.80 0.41
N ASP A 348 24.64 -9.51 0.72
CA ASP A 348 25.25 -8.37 0.03
C ASP A 348 24.79 -8.10 -1.41
N GLU A 349 23.85 -8.89 -1.93
CA GLU A 349 23.21 -8.64 -3.22
C GLU A 349 21.89 -7.83 -3.11
N PRO A 350 21.45 -7.17 -4.19
CA PRO A 350 20.14 -6.54 -4.23
C PRO A 350 18.99 -7.55 -4.09
N GLN A 351 17.93 -7.18 -3.36
CA GLN A 351 16.67 -7.94 -3.27
C GLN A 351 16.09 -8.25 -4.65
N CYS A 352 15.66 -9.51 -4.86
CA CYS A 352 14.94 -9.90 -6.06
C CYS A 352 13.59 -9.18 -6.15
N ILE A 353 13.15 -8.79 -7.34
CA ILE A 353 11.82 -8.18 -7.58
C ILE A 353 10.97 -8.92 -8.62
N THR A 354 11.58 -9.77 -9.46
CA THR A 354 10.87 -10.54 -10.49
C THR A 354 10.78 -12.02 -10.12
N ASN A 355 9.72 -12.70 -10.59
CA ASN A 355 9.54 -14.14 -10.33
C ASN A 355 10.68 -14.98 -10.91
N PRO A 356 11.15 -14.76 -12.17
CA PRO A 356 12.28 -15.52 -12.71
C PRO A 356 13.58 -15.33 -11.91
N ASP A 357 13.89 -14.09 -11.50
CA ASP A 357 15.10 -13.79 -10.72
C ASP A 357 15.06 -14.50 -9.36
N ALA A 358 13.92 -14.44 -8.67
CA ALA A 358 13.74 -15.10 -7.38
C ALA A 358 13.89 -16.62 -7.48
N ARG A 359 13.30 -17.27 -8.52
CA ARG A 359 13.44 -18.71 -8.73
C ARG A 359 14.91 -19.11 -8.92
N THR A 360 15.65 -18.34 -9.72
CA THR A 360 17.06 -18.63 -9.99
C THR A 360 17.92 -18.42 -8.75
N ARG A 361 17.79 -17.27 -8.07
CA ARG A 361 18.72 -16.88 -6.99
C ARG A 361 18.35 -17.42 -5.62
N LEU A 362 17.07 -17.72 -5.36
CA LEU A 362 16.61 -18.12 -4.02
C LEU A 362 16.30 -19.62 -3.90
N SER A 363 16.37 -20.41 -4.98
CA SER A 363 16.12 -21.86 -4.96
C SER A 363 17.11 -22.64 -4.06
N GLY A 364 18.34 -22.14 -3.90
CA GLY A 364 19.31 -22.69 -2.94
C GLY A 364 19.01 -22.33 -1.48
N ILE A 365 18.02 -21.46 -1.23
CA ILE A 365 17.69 -20.93 0.11
C ILE A 365 16.29 -21.38 0.53
N ALA A 366 15.27 -20.97 -0.21
CA ALA A 366 13.88 -21.26 0.06
C ALA A 366 13.48 -22.64 -0.50
N GLU A 367 12.60 -23.32 0.22
CA GLU A 367 12.01 -24.59 -0.21
C GLU A 367 10.72 -24.37 -1.02
N TYR A 368 10.04 -23.25 -0.74
CA TYR A 368 8.79 -22.88 -1.37
C TYR A 368 8.78 -21.40 -1.75
N PHE A 369 7.97 -21.05 -2.75
CA PHE A 369 7.79 -19.70 -3.24
C PHE A 369 6.30 -19.33 -3.22
N LEU A 370 5.93 -18.32 -2.44
CA LEU A 370 4.62 -17.67 -2.54
C LEU A 370 4.77 -16.48 -3.51
N LEU A 371 4.29 -16.69 -4.74
CA LEU A 371 4.43 -15.76 -5.86
C LEU A 371 3.13 -15.03 -6.16
N HIS A 372 3.23 -13.97 -6.97
CA HIS A 372 2.08 -13.37 -7.62
C HIS A 372 2.45 -12.73 -8.96
N ASP A 373 1.42 -12.42 -9.76
CA ASP A 373 1.51 -11.93 -11.15
C ASP A 373 1.47 -10.40 -11.25
N ARG A 374 1.30 -9.67 -10.13
CA ARG A 374 1.61 -8.23 -10.12
C ARG A 374 3.11 -8.00 -10.16
N ASP A 375 3.58 -7.26 -11.14
CA ASP A 375 4.99 -6.85 -11.20
C ASP A 375 5.32 -5.77 -10.16
N ILE A 376 6.60 -5.76 -9.78
CA ILE A 376 7.21 -4.76 -8.90
C ILE A 376 8.10 -3.90 -9.81
N ALA A 377 7.70 -2.65 -10.04
CA ALA A 377 8.43 -1.73 -10.92
C ALA A 377 9.69 -1.17 -10.25
N ARG A 378 9.64 -0.97 -8.94
CA ARG A 378 10.75 -0.42 -8.15
C ARG A 378 10.98 -1.25 -6.92
N ARG A 379 12.26 -1.59 -6.69
CA ARG A 379 12.68 -2.23 -5.45
C ARG A 379 12.52 -1.25 -4.28
N VAL A 380 11.86 -1.70 -3.23
CA VAL A 380 11.71 -0.95 -1.96
C VAL A 380 11.99 -1.91 -0.81
N ASP A 381 13.11 -1.68 -0.11
CA ASP A 381 13.45 -2.45 1.09
C ASP A 381 12.61 -1.97 2.29
N ASP A 382 12.35 -2.88 3.23
CA ASP A 382 11.68 -2.54 4.49
C ASP A 382 12.54 -1.54 5.28
N SER A 383 11.95 -0.41 5.69
CA SER A 383 12.64 0.61 6.49
C SER A 383 12.92 0.09 7.91
N VAL A 384 14.02 0.52 8.52
CA VAL A 384 14.42 0.17 9.90
C VAL A 384 14.54 1.43 10.74
#